data_AF-A0A955CDV7-F1
#
_entry.id   AF-A0A955CDV7-F1
#
_cell.length_a   1.000
_cell.length_b   1.000
_cell.length_c   1.000
_cell.angle_alpha   90.00
_cell.angle_beta   90.00
_cell.angle_gamma   90.00
#
_symmetry.space_group_name_H-M   'P 1'
#
loop_
_entity.id
_entity.type
_entity.pdbx_description
1 polymer ?
#
loop_
_entity_poly.entity_id
_entity_poly.type
_entity_poly.pdbx_seq_one_letter_code
_entity_poly.pdbx_strand_id
1 'polypeptide(L)'
;MSHYYSTVRYLLVAPLLCFAWQAAGLEALQAAAPTIANPDFAQWQDGLPVGWNIDIGAQNGADSPRSEVKRIVGPALMLRGDAATKAWCVVSQSIDAAPRGQYTLRFLSRTKDIAREGPQFDNCYVAVTFFDATGNLIDKHVQDVSADEA
;
A
#
# COMPACT_ATOMS: atom_id res chain seq x y z
N MET A 1 -26.85 13.31 0.53
CA MET A 1 -25.68 13.43 1.43
C MET A 1 -24.79 12.24 1.15
N SER A 2 -23.74 12.42 0.34
CA SER A 2 -22.77 11.37 0.04
C SER A 2 -21.55 11.57 0.91
N HIS A 3 -21.24 10.58 1.74
CA HIS A 3 -20.02 10.56 2.54
C HIS A 3 -18.85 10.16 1.64
N TYR A 4 -17.87 11.05 1.50
CA TYR A 4 -16.62 10.78 0.80
C TYR A 4 -15.62 10.15 1.78
N TYR A 5 -15.12 8.96 1.46
CA TYR A 5 -13.92 8.39 2.07
C TYR A 5 -12.83 8.44 1.01
N SER A 6 -11.74 9.17 1.26
CA SER A 6 -10.63 9.31 0.31
C SER A 6 -9.29 9.04 0.99
N THR A 7 -8.60 8.04 0.45
CA THR A 7 -7.25 7.66 0.83
C THR A 7 -6.26 8.34 -0.12
N VAL A 8 -5.74 9.54 0.19
CA VAL A 8 -4.76 10.26 -0.67
C VAL A 8 -3.90 11.24 0.14
N ARG A 9 -2.63 11.45 -0.25
CA ARG A 9 -1.70 12.43 0.33
C ARG A 9 -0.79 13.13 -0.72
N TYR A 10 -0.82 14.48 -0.75
CA TYR A 10 0.08 15.45 -1.44
C TYR A 10 0.30 16.70 -0.53
N LEU A 11 1.32 17.51 -0.80
CA LEU A 11 1.73 18.79 -0.14
C LEU A 11 2.18 19.77 -1.26
N LEU A 12 2.08 21.11 -1.27
CA LEU A 12 1.27 22.26 -0.76
C LEU A 12 1.88 23.47 -1.55
N VAL A 13 1.19 24.57 -1.86
CA VAL A 13 1.31 25.87 -1.16
C VAL A 13 0.21 26.82 -1.68
N ALA A 14 -0.54 27.40 -0.75
CA ALA A 14 -1.33 28.63 -0.91
C ALA A 14 -0.69 29.68 0.05
N PRO A 15 -0.93 31.01 -0.04
CA PRO A 15 -2.23 31.61 -0.41
C PRO A 15 -2.20 32.99 -1.10
N LEU A 16 -3.38 33.48 -1.51
CA LEU A 16 -3.91 34.79 -1.10
C LEU A 16 -5.33 34.99 -1.64
N LEU A 17 -6.34 34.99 -0.75
CA LEU A 17 -7.39 36.01 -0.64
C LEU A 17 -8.41 35.65 0.46
N CYS A 18 -8.81 36.69 1.19
CA CYS A 18 -9.57 36.71 2.44
C CYS A 18 -11.01 36.19 2.31
N PHE A 19 -11.47 35.42 3.30
CA PHE A 19 -12.82 35.55 3.86
C PHE A 19 -12.80 35.18 5.35
N ALA A 20 -13.27 36.10 6.19
CA ALA A 20 -13.51 35.87 7.61
C ALA A 20 -14.79 35.03 7.75
N TRP A 21 -14.65 33.76 8.13
CA TRP A 21 -15.76 32.88 8.51
C TRP A 21 -15.69 32.61 10.01
N GLN A 22 -16.86 32.66 10.65
CA GLN A 22 -17.04 32.49 12.09
C GLN A 22 -16.42 31.19 12.59
N ALA A 23 -15.50 31.32 13.55
CA ALA A 23 -14.84 30.22 14.24
C ALA A 23 -15.81 29.53 15.21
N ALA A 24 -16.73 28.73 14.69
CA ALA A 24 -17.46 27.75 15.48
C ALA A 24 -16.68 26.43 15.48
N GLY A 25 -15.87 26.23 16.52
CA GLY A 25 -15.43 24.95 17.08
C GLY A 25 -15.34 23.74 16.14
N LEU A 26 -14.41 23.75 15.21
CA LEU A 26 -13.84 22.52 14.66
C LEU A 26 -12.69 22.13 15.58
N GLU A 27 -13.01 21.51 16.72
CA GLU A 27 -12.05 20.59 17.31
C GLU A 27 -11.85 19.48 16.26
N ALA A 28 -10.77 19.61 15.50
CA ALA A 28 -10.33 18.57 14.60
C ALA A 28 -10.06 17.35 15.48
N LEU A 29 -11.02 16.42 15.50
CA LEU A 29 -10.80 15.05 15.95
C LEU A 29 -9.59 14.55 15.16
N GLN A 30 -8.43 14.64 15.79
CA GLN A 30 -7.18 14.15 15.23
C GLN A 30 -7.28 12.64 15.28
N ALA A 31 -7.92 12.08 14.25
CA ALA A 31 -8.03 10.65 14.06
C ALA A 31 -6.62 10.07 14.19
N ALA A 32 -6.48 9.03 15.03
CA ALA A 32 -5.21 8.35 15.20
C ALA A 32 -4.66 7.97 13.83
N ALA A 33 -3.35 8.14 13.64
CA ALA A 33 -2.72 7.78 12.39
C ALA A 33 -3.02 6.30 12.09
N PRO A 34 -3.48 5.96 10.88
CA PRO A 34 -3.69 4.57 10.52
C PRO A 34 -2.37 3.83 10.66
N THR A 35 -2.41 2.73 11.40
CA THR A 35 -1.24 1.95 11.79
C THR A 35 -1.37 0.56 11.19
N ILE A 36 -0.28 0.07 10.60
CA ILE A 36 -0.22 -1.31 10.09
C ILE A 36 -0.33 -2.27 11.29
N ALA A 37 -1.26 -3.21 11.23
CA ALA A 37 -1.37 -4.27 12.21
C ALA A 37 -0.24 -5.30 12.02
N ASN A 38 0.36 -5.78 13.12
CA ASN A 38 1.44 -6.78 13.11
C ASN A 38 2.59 -6.39 12.15
N PRO A 39 3.18 -5.17 12.28
CA PRO A 39 4.15 -4.64 11.32
C PRO A 39 5.51 -5.35 11.36
N ASP A 40 5.75 -6.14 12.40
CA ASP A 40 6.95 -6.93 12.65
C ASP A 40 6.76 -8.42 12.37
N PHE A 41 5.57 -8.83 11.91
CA PHE A 41 5.20 -10.21 11.64
C PHE A 41 5.44 -11.16 12.83
N ALA A 42 5.32 -10.69 14.08
CA ALA A 42 5.49 -11.53 15.27
C ALA A 42 4.33 -12.53 15.45
N GLN A 43 3.13 -12.19 14.99
CA GLN A 43 1.91 -12.99 15.16
C GLN A 43 1.57 -13.79 13.90
N TRP A 44 1.34 -15.09 14.05
CA TRP A 44 1.00 -16.02 12.97
C TRP A 44 -0.14 -16.95 13.37
N GLN A 45 -1.01 -17.27 12.43
CA GLN A 45 -2.10 -18.24 12.58
C GLN A 45 -2.23 -19.04 11.29
N ASP A 46 -2.34 -20.37 11.39
CA ASP A 46 -2.52 -21.28 10.26
C ASP A 46 -1.49 -21.10 9.11
N GLY A 47 -0.25 -20.74 9.48
CA GLY A 47 0.83 -20.54 8.53
C GLY A 47 0.83 -19.18 7.83
N LEU A 48 -0.01 -18.22 8.27
CA LEU A 48 -0.13 -16.88 7.70
C LEU A 48 0.13 -15.80 8.78
N PRO A 49 0.69 -14.63 8.42
CA PRO A 49 0.85 -13.52 9.35
C PRO A 49 -0.53 -12.90 9.68
N VAL A 50 -0.84 -12.78 10.97
CA VAL A 50 -2.15 -12.25 11.43
C VAL A 50 -2.33 -10.82 10.95
N GLY A 51 -3.52 -10.51 10.40
CA GLY A 51 -3.87 -9.17 9.92
C GLY A 51 -3.35 -8.82 8.52
N TRP A 52 -2.70 -9.76 7.83
CA TRP A 52 -2.20 -9.57 6.47
C TRP A 52 -2.93 -10.51 5.50
N ASN A 53 -3.20 -10.01 4.30
CA ASN A 53 -3.73 -10.78 3.19
C ASN A 53 -2.58 -11.35 2.35
N ILE A 54 -2.78 -12.55 1.81
CA ILE A 54 -1.84 -13.17 0.86
C ILE A 54 -2.58 -13.49 -0.43
N ASP A 55 -2.19 -12.82 -1.50
CA ASP A 55 -2.81 -12.93 -2.82
C ASP A 55 -1.77 -13.23 -3.90
N ILE A 56 -2.21 -13.55 -5.12
CA ILE A 56 -1.33 -13.60 -6.29
C ILE A 56 -1.20 -12.18 -6.85
N GLY A 57 0.00 -11.60 -6.76
CA GLY A 57 0.32 -10.28 -7.31
C GLY A 57 0.73 -10.30 -8.78
N ALA A 58 1.22 -11.44 -9.29
CA ALA A 58 1.55 -11.63 -10.69
C ALA A 58 1.47 -13.10 -11.09
N GLN A 59 1.05 -13.39 -12.33
CA GLN A 59 0.93 -14.76 -12.84
C GLN A 59 1.42 -14.90 -14.29
N ASN A 60 2.03 -16.05 -14.58
CA ASN A 60 2.47 -16.50 -15.90
C ASN A 60 1.62 -17.70 -16.35
N GLY A 61 0.30 -17.51 -16.40
CA GLY A 61 -0.65 -18.46 -17.01
C GLY A 61 -1.03 -19.68 -16.17
N ALA A 62 -0.58 -19.78 -14.91
CA ALA A 62 -1.04 -20.82 -13.98
C ALA A 62 -1.03 -20.35 -12.53
N ASP A 63 -1.99 -20.85 -11.75
CA ASP A 63 -2.11 -20.60 -10.31
C ASP A 63 -1.24 -21.53 -9.45
N SER A 64 -0.50 -22.44 -10.07
CA SER A 64 0.42 -23.36 -9.38
C SER A 64 1.59 -23.78 -10.29
N PRO A 65 2.79 -24.05 -9.70
CA PRO A 65 3.13 -23.80 -8.29
C PRO A 65 3.21 -22.29 -7.98
N ARG A 66 2.85 -21.93 -6.74
CA ARG A 66 2.89 -20.55 -6.22
C ARG A 66 4.17 -20.30 -5.45
N SER A 67 4.57 -19.04 -5.37
CA SER A 67 5.68 -18.64 -4.51
C SER A 67 5.28 -18.85 -3.05
N GLU A 68 6.28 -19.04 -2.23
CA GLU A 68 6.15 -19.34 -0.83
C GLU A 68 6.15 -18.07 0.02
N VAL A 69 5.24 -18.01 1.00
CA VAL A 69 5.32 -17.07 2.13
C VAL A 69 5.60 -17.89 3.38
N LYS A 70 6.68 -17.57 4.10
CA LYS A 70 7.05 -18.29 5.33
C LYS A 70 7.53 -17.36 6.43
N ARG A 71 7.29 -17.81 7.66
CA ARG A 71 7.90 -17.25 8.86
C ARG A 71 9.39 -17.60 8.89
N ILE A 72 10.23 -16.64 9.26
CA ILE A 72 11.65 -16.86 9.54
C ILE A 72 11.97 -16.56 11.00
N VAL A 73 13.21 -16.85 11.40
CA VAL A 73 13.71 -16.46 12.73
C VAL A 73 13.81 -14.94 12.80
N GLY A 74 13.07 -14.33 13.73
CA GLY A 74 13.03 -12.88 13.95
C GLY A 74 11.72 -12.22 13.48
N PRO A 75 11.63 -10.88 13.62
CA PRO A 75 10.45 -10.10 13.25
C PRO A 75 10.40 -9.83 11.73
N ALA A 76 10.27 -10.89 10.94
CA ALA A 76 10.24 -10.80 9.49
C ALA A 76 9.52 -12.00 8.87
N LEU A 77 9.09 -11.84 7.62
CA LEU A 77 8.67 -12.94 6.75
C LEU A 77 9.64 -13.10 5.58
N MET A 78 9.59 -14.27 4.95
CA MET A 78 10.28 -14.57 3.69
C MET A 78 9.24 -14.76 2.59
N LEU A 79 9.50 -14.12 1.45
CA LEU A 79 8.88 -14.44 0.17
C LEU A 79 9.91 -15.15 -0.68
N ARG A 80 9.55 -16.31 -1.26
CA ARG A 80 10.45 -17.09 -2.11
C ARG A 80 9.70 -17.64 -3.32
N GLY A 81 10.20 -17.34 -4.50
CA GLY A 81 9.81 -18.02 -5.74
C GLY A 81 11.03 -18.35 -6.57
N ASP A 82 10.80 -18.96 -7.72
CA ASP A 82 11.79 -19.28 -8.75
C ASP A 82 11.12 -19.29 -10.13
N ALA A 83 11.89 -19.53 -11.20
CA ALA A 83 11.35 -19.59 -12.57
C ALA A 83 10.30 -20.71 -12.78
N ALA A 84 10.26 -21.74 -11.92
CA ALA A 84 9.24 -22.78 -11.99
C ALA A 84 7.91 -22.31 -11.36
N THR A 85 7.98 -21.30 -10.49
CA THR A 85 6.86 -20.65 -9.85
C THR A 85 6.11 -19.79 -10.86
N LYS A 86 4.87 -20.17 -11.16
CA LYS A 86 4.06 -19.51 -12.18
C LYS A 86 3.15 -18.42 -11.60
N ALA A 87 3.08 -18.31 -10.28
CA ALA A 87 2.30 -17.32 -9.57
C ALA A 87 3.09 -16.76 -8.38
N TRP A 88 3.28 -15.44 -8.36
CA TRP A 88 4.02 -14.71 -7.34
C TRP A 88 3.06 -14.13 -6.31
N CYS A 89 3.29 -14.47 -5.05
CA CYS A 89 2.49 -14.02 -3.92
C CYS A 89 2.88 -12.60 -3.52
N VAL A 90 1.86 -11.83 -3.17
CA VAL A 90 1.98 -10.54 -2.51
C VAL A 90 1.42 -10.66 -1.09
N VAL A 91 2.01 -9.93 -0.16
CA VAL A 91 1.51 -9.80 1.21
C VAL A 91 1.07 -8.36 1.40
N SER A 92 -0.20 -8.15 1.71
CA SER A 92 -0.82 -6.82 1.70
C SER A 92 -1.69 -6.58 2.93
N GLN A 93 -1.92 -5.31 3.25
CA GLN A 93 -2.89 -4.89 4.26
C GLN A 93 -3.54 -3.60 3.79
N SER A 94 -4.86 -3.52 3.93
CA SER A 94 -5.61 -2.29 3.66
C SER A 94 -5.70 -1.47 4.94
N ILE A 95 -5.45 -0.17 4.81
CA ILE A 95 -5.63 0.79 5.90
C ILE A 95 -6.55 1.91 5.42
N ASP A 96 -7.45 2.35 6.30
CA ASP A 96 -8.25 3.53 6.05
C ASP A 96 -7.34 4.76 6.11
N ALA A 97 -7.30 5.52 5.04
CA ALA A 97 -6.60 6.79 5.05
C ALA A 97 -7.59 7.94 5.12
N ALA A 98 -7.25 8.89 6.00
CA ALA A 98 -7.89 10.18 6.05
C ALA A 98 -7.63 10.97 4.74
N PRO A 99 -8.65 11.72 4.26
CA PRO A 99 -8.49 12.70 3.20
C PRO A 99 -7.33 13.66 3.48
N ARG A 100 -6.48 13.89 2.48
CA ARG A 100 -5.39 14.90 2.49
C ARG A 100 -4.30 14.73 3.55
N GLY A 101 -4.11 13.59 4.19
CA GLY A 101 -3.06 13.48 5.20
C GLY A 101 -1.61 13.51 4.65
N GLN A 102 -0.54 13.22 5.45
CA GLN A 102 0.87 12.93 5.00
C GLN A 102 1.58 11.59 5.47
N TYR A 103 1.54 10.45 4.73
CA TYR A 103 1.80 9.06 5.22
C TYR A 103 3.25 8.75 4.90
N THR A 104 3.89 7.97 5.76
CA THR A 104 5.24 7.48 5.51
C THR A 104 5.24 5.97 5.70
N LEU A 105 5.47 5.24 4.60
CA LEU A 105 5.76 3.82 4.68
C LEU A 105 7.27 3.65 4.85
N ARG A 106 7.67 2.96 5.92
CA ARG A 106 9.06 2.54 6.14
C ARG A 106 9.09 1.03 6.11
N PHE A 107 9.98 0.48 5.30
CA PHE A 107 10.19 -0.95 5.25
C PHE A 107 11.69 -1.26 5.15
N LEU A 108 12.06 -2.46 5.57
CA LEU A 108 13.39 -3.02 5.39
C LEU A 108 13.22 -4.33 4.63
N SER A 109 14.09 -4.55 3.65
CA SER A 109 14.14 -5.81 2.91
C SER A 109 15.58 -6.30 2.81
N ARG A 110 15.74 -7.61 2.76
CA ARG A 110 16.98 -8.28 2.37
C ARG A 110 16.63 -9.22 1.24
N THR A 111 17.29 -9.04 0.11
CA THR A 111 17.03 -9.81 -1.10
C THR A 111 18.27 -10.62 -1.47
N LYS A 112 18.04 -11.71 -2.20
CA LYS A 112 19.08 -12.53 -2.80
C LYS A 112 18.55 -13.06 -4.13
N ASP A 113 19.41 -13.09 -5.14
CA ASP A 113 19.13 -13.70 -6.44
C ASP A 113 17.88 -13.12 -7.14
N ILE A 114 17.58 -11.83 -6.92
CA ILE A 114 16.53 -11.12 -7.67
C ILE A 114 17.04 -10.83 -9.07
N ALA A 115 16.45 -11.48 -10.06
CA ALA A 115 16.70 -11.27 -11.47
C ALA A 115 15.37 -10.93 -12.16
N ARG A 116 15.44 -10.18 -13.26
CA ARG A 116 14.28 -9.91 -14.13
C ARG A 116 14.01 -11.12 -15.01
N GLU A 117 12.75 -11.54 -15.13
CA GLU A 117 12.33 -12.63 -16.02
C GLU A 117 11.51 -12.10 -17.20
N GLY A 118 12.10 -12.11 -18.40
CA GLY A 118 11.43 -11.64 -19.62
C GLY A 118 11.03 -10.16 -19.57
N PRO A 119 9.84 -9.78 -20.09
CA PRO A 119 9.36 -8.39 -20.08
C PRO A 119 8.78 -7.94 -18.73
N GLN A 120 8.82 -8.77 -17.68
CA GLN A 120 8.17 -8.47 -16.41
C GLN A 120 8.76 -7.22 -15.71
N PHE A 121 7.92 -6.61 -14.85
CA PHE A 121 8.28 -5.54 -13.92
C PHE A 121 9.33 -6.01 -12.90
N ASP A 122 9.90 -5.08 -12.13
CA ASP A 122 10.91 -5.40 -11.11
C ASP A 122 10.39 -6.44 -10.11
N ASN A 123 11.09 -7.58 -10.01
CA ASN A 123 10.67 -8.78 -9.28
C ASN A 123 10.68 -8.65 -7.74
N CYS A 124 10.89 -7.44 -7.22
CA CYS A 124 10.78 -7.13 -5.79
C CYS A 124 10.44 -5.64 -5.64
N TYR A 125 9.19 -5.34 -5.29
CA TYR A 125 8.74 -3.97 -5.06
C TYR A 125 7.91 -3.89 -3.77
N VAL A 126 7.85 -2.67 -3.22
CA VAL A 126 6.88 -2.29 -2.21
C VAL A 126 6.02 -1.20 -2.82
N ALA A 127 4.72 -1.45 -2.88
CA ALA A 127 3.77 -0.53 -3.47
C ALA A 127 2.80 0.01 -2.42
N VAL A 128 2.35 1.24 -2.66
CA VAL A 128 1.18 1.83 -2.01
C VAL A 128 0.16 2.07 -3.12
N THR A 129 -0.95 1.35 -3.07
CA THR A 129 -2.05 1.48 -4.03
C THR A 129 -3.19 2.25 -3.38
N PHE A 130 -3.75 3.22 -4.09
CA PHE A 130 -4.87 4.03 -3.63
C PHE A 130 -6.14 3.58 -4.32
N PHE A 131 -7.21 3.41 -3.55
CA PHE A 131 -8.52 3.07 -4.06
C PHE A 131 -9.53 4.18 -3.72
N ASP A 132 -10.48 4.40 -4.62
CA ASP A 132 -11.61 5.30 -4.36
C ASP A 132 -12.65 4.63 -3.44
N ALA A 133 -13.69 5.38 -3.06
CA ALA A 133 -14.75 4.89 -2.17
C ALA A 133 -15.59 3.74 -2.77
N THR A 134 -15.46 3.50 -4.07
CA THR A 134 -16.11 2.38 -4.78
C THR A 134 -15.18 1.19 -5.00
N GLY A 135 -13.93 1.27 -4.52
CA GLY A 135 -12.93 0.21 -4.63
C GLY A 135 -12.16 0.22 -5.95
N ASN A 136 -12.29 1.26 -6.78
CA ASN A 136 -11.49 1.35 -8.01
C ASN A 136 -10.10 1.87 -7.70
N LEU A 137 -9.09 1.32 -8.38
CA LEU A 137 -7.72 1.82 -8.30
C LEU A 137 -7.69 3.26 -8.84
N ILE A 138 -7.14 4.17 -8.03
CA ILE A 138 -6.82 5.52 -8.47
C ILE A 138 -5.47 5.44 -9.17
N ASP A 139 -5.51 5.17 -10.47
CA ASP A 139 -4.33 5.24 -11.32
C ASP A 139 -3.97 6.72 -11.51
N LYS A 140 -2.76 7.12 -11.14
CA LYS A 140 -2.25 8.46 -11.42
C LYS A 140 -0.97 8.32 -12.20
N HIS A 141 -0.97 8.82 -13.44
CA HIS A 141 0.29 9.12 -14.09
C HIS A 141 0.91 10.33 -13.39
N VAL A 142 2.23 10.31 -13.17
CA VAL A 142 3.00 11.42 -12.58
C VAL A 142 2.73 12.75 -13.32
N GLN A 143 2.37 12.69 -14.59
CA GLN A 143 2.06 13.83 -15.46
C GLN A 143 0.69 14.48 -15.16
N ASP A 144 -0.28 13.72 -14.65
CA ASP A 144 -1.60 14.24 -14.25
C ASP A 144 -1.53 15.06 -12.95
N VAL A 145 -0.39 15.02 -12.25
CA VAL A 145 -0.14 15.84 -11.06
C VAL A 145 0.33 17.25 -11.44
N SER A 146 0.90 17.42 -12.64
CA SER A 146 1.41 18.72 -13.14
C SER A 146 0.42 19.50 -14.01
N ALA A 147 -0.64 18.86 -14.52
CA ALA A 147 -1.63 19.52 -15.39
C ALA A 147 -2.71 20.28 -14.61
N ASP A 148 -2.81 20.07 -13.30
CA ASP A 148 -3.69 20.82 -12.38
C ASP A 148 -3.07 22.18 -11.95
N GLU A 149 -2.02 22.64 -12.64
CA GLU A 149 -1.37 23.95 -12.43
C GLU A 149 -2.00 25.11 -13.26
N ALA A 150 -3.22 24.98 -13.79
CA ALA A 150 -3.91 26.02 -14.57
C ALA A 150 -5.15 26.62 -13.87
#